data_AF-A0A1I5Z2M0-F1
#
_entry.id   AF-A0A1I5Z2M0-F1
#
_cell.length_a   1.000
_cell.length_b   1.000
_cell.length_c   1.000
_cell.angle_alpha   90.00
_cell.angle_beta   90.00
_cell.angle_gamma   90.00
#
_symmetry.space_group_name_H-M   'P 1'
#
loop_
_entity.id
_entity.type
_entity.pdbx_description
1 polymer ?
#
loop_
_entity_poly.entity_id
_entity_poly.type
_entity_poly.pdbx_seq_one_letter_code
_entity_poly.pdbx_strand_id
1 'polypeptide(L)'
;MSEDNKKFDKYVGEINDLLVSYVNKETAYDVCSVYLVDDYDAYLSIIEKVKEIESKYSFARKVSFIEVPSKTFAKINATNFPSFKLIKSKKCSALLLNSYVGENLNLAEIFTMENVSAGKIKLYEKVFQDCLYLSYKDYATKETVIIKRNIGIGTVIFSNNHFATERKATMMRIDRKENQPNVIKYQDWYLLEMDDDIQQLVNMVEC
;
A
#
# COMPACT_ATOMS: atom_id res chain seq x y z
N MET A 1 22.14 1.76 -3.42
CA MET A 1 20.84 2.39 -3.77
C MET A 1 20.89 2.83 -5.22
N SER A 2 19.86 2.52 -6.02
CA SER A 2 19.74 3.00 -7.40
C SER A 2 19.48 4.52 -7.42
N GLU A 3 19.81 5.18 -8.54
CA GLU A 3 19.48 6.60 -8.74
C GLU A 3 17.97 6.86 -8.69
N ASP A 4 17.16 5.91 -9.18
CA ASP A 4 15.70 6.00 -9.12
C ASP A 4 15.18 5.98 -7.68
N ASN A 5 15.80 5.19 -6.78
CA ASN A 5 15.44 5.21 -5.37
C ASN A 5 15.78 6.57 -4.74
N LYS A 6 16.96 7.14 -5.04
CA LYS A 6 17.32 8.47 -4.54
C LYS A 6 16.37 9.57 -5.05
N LYS A 7 15.96 9.50 -6.32
CA LYS A 7 14.97 10.42 -6.90
C LYS A 7 13.60 10.25 -6.24
N PHE A 8 13.20 9.02 -5.94
CA PHE A 8 11.94 8.73 -5.26
C PHE A 8 11.95 9.23 -3.81
N ASP A 9 13.04 9.01 -3.07
CA ASP A 9 13.20 9.51 -1.71
C ASP A 9 13.14 11.05 -1.66
N LYS A 10 13.79 11.72 -2.63
CA LYS A 10 13.74 13.18 -2.76
C LYS A 10 12.32 13.68 -3.05
N TYR A 11 11.60 12.99 -3.94
CA TYR A 11 10.21 13.30 -4.26
C TYR A 11 9.29 13.18 -3.03
N VAL A 12 9.40 12.08 -2.29
CA VAL A 12 8.63 11.88 -1.06
C VAL A 12 8.96 12.94 -0.02
N GLY A 13 10.25 13.30 0.11
CA GLY A 13 10.70 14.39 0.98
C GLY A 13 10.06 15.74 0.64
N GLU A 14 10.14 16.17 -0.63
CA GLU A 14 9.57 17.45 -1.06
C GLU A 14 8.04 17.52 -0.85
N ILE A 15 7.32 16.41 -1.08
CA ILE A 15 5.89 16.34 -0.83
C ILE A 15 5.58 16.44 0.66
N ASN A 16 6.30 15.70 1.51
CA ASN A 16 6.08 15.74 2.95
C ASN A 16 6.38 17.12 3.54
N ASP A 17 7.49 17.75 3.14
CA ASP A 17 7.85 19.11 3.58
C ASP A 17 6.77 20.12 3.20
N LEU A 18 6.24 20.03 1.97
CA LEU A 18 5.12 20.85 1.52
C LEU A 18 3.88 20.62 2.40
N LEU A 19 3.41 19.37 2.53
CA LEU A 19 2.14 19.07 3.20
C LEU A 19 2.18 19.40 4.69
N VAL A 20 3.32 19.18 5.36
CA VAL A 20 3.53 19.56 6.76
C VAL A 20 3.52 21.08 6.96
N SER A 21 3.88 21.88 5.94
CA SER A 21 3.83 23.34 6.04
C SER A 21 2.40 23.92 6.00
N TYR A 22 1.43 23.14 5.51
CA TYR A 22 0.03 23.57 5.34
C TYR A 22 -0.91 23.02 6.41
N VAL A 23 -0.50 22.03 7.18
CA VAL A 23 -1.33 21.39 8.20
C VAL A 23 -0.73 21.68 9.56
N ASN A 24 -1.57 22.02 10.54
CA ASN A 24 -1.11 22.17 11.92
C ASN A 24 -0.53 20.82 12.38
N LYS A 25 0.69 20.80 12.93
CA LYS A 25 1.34 19.57 13.41
C LYS A 25 0.50 18.82 14.46
N GLU A 26 -0.41 19.52 15.15
CA GLU A 26 -1.34 18.92 16.12
C GLU A 26 -2.50 18.16 15.45
N THR A 27 -2.84 18.45 14.19
CA THR A 27 -3.95 17.83 13.44
C THR A 27 -3.48 17.00 12.25
N ALA A 28 -2.21 17.08 11.88
CA ALA A 28 -1.58 16.12 10.98
C ALA A 28 -1.62 14.74 11.66
N TYR A 29 -2.54 13.88 11.23
CA TYR A 29 -2.64 12.54 11.76
C TYR A 29 -1.36 11.79 11.39
N ASP A 30 -0.53 11.52 12.40
CA ASP A 30 0.76 10.82 12.36
C ASP A 30 0.65 9.35 11.84
N VAL A 31 -0.51 8.97 11.34
CA VAL A 31 -0.85 7.62 10.92
C VAL A 31 -1.38 7.69 9.50
N CYS A 32 -0.51 7.28 8.55
CA CYS A 32 -0.81 7.04 7.13
C CYS A 32 -0.79 8.23 6.16
N SER A 33 -0.06 9.32 6.38
CA SER A 33 0.08 10.41 5.39
C SER A 33 -1.26 11.00 4.89
N VAL A 34 -2.24 11.14 5.80
CA VAL A 34 -3.54 11.79 5.50
C VAL A 34 -3.52 13.20 6.07
N TYR A 35 -3.76 14.18 5.21
CA TYR A 35 -3.68 15.61 5.51
C TYR A 35 -5.07 16.23 5.40
N LEU A 36 -5.55 16.83 6.48
CA LEU A 36 -6.86 17.47 6.53
C LEU A 36 -6.70 18.98 6.42
N VAL A 37 -7.51 19.58 5.56
CA VAL A 37 -7.50 21.03 5.30
C VAL A 37 -8.94 21.53 5.40
N ASP A 38 -9.17 22.54 6.21
CA ASP A 38 -10.46 23.21 6.38
C ASP A 38 -10.58 24.52 5.59
N ASP A 39 -9.45 25.09 5.16
CA ASP A 39 -9.36 26.22 4.23
C ASP A 39 -9.30 25.73 2.76
N TYR A 40 -10.28 26.16 1.96
CA TYR A 40 -10.41 25.76 0.56
C TYR A 40 -9.32 26.39 -0.32
N ASP A 41 -8.92 27.62 -0.06
CA ASP A 41 -7.88 28.30 -0.83
C ASP A 41 -6.51 27.65 -0.56
N ALA A 42 -6.26 27.25 0.69
CA ALA A 42 -5.10 26.44 1.04
C ALA A 42 -5.12 25.08 0.30
N TYR A 43 -6.27 24.41 0.24
CA TYR A 43 -6.42 23.14 -0.48
C TYR A 43 -6.10 23.28 -1.98
N LEU A 44 -6.63 24.32 -2.65
CA LEU A 44 -6.32 24.60 -4.05
C LEU A 44 -4.82 24.91 -4.25
N SER A 45 -4.23 25.69 -3.34
CA SER A 45 -2.79 25.99 -3.38
C SER A 45 -1.93 24.73 -3.27
N ILE A 46 -2.30 23.78 -2.40
CA ILE A 46 -1.60 22.49 -2.28
C ILE A 46 -1.69 21.70 -3.58
N ILE A 47 -2.87 21.64 -4.23
CA ILE A 47 -3.04 20.92 -5.50
C ILE A 47 -2.05 21.45 -6.55
N GLU A 48 -1.92 22.76 -6.69
CA GLU A 48 -1.02 23.38 -7.66
C GLU A 48 0.44 23.06 -7.36
N LYS A 49 0.87 23.27 -6.10
CA LYS A 49 2.26 23.02 -5.68
C LYS A 49 2.65 21.55 -5.80
N VAL A 50 1.74 20.63 -5.48
CA VAL A 50 1.98 19.20 -5.68
C VAL A 50 2.14 18.87 -7.16
N LYS A 51 1.30 19.44 -8.04
CA LYS A 51 1.45 19.24 -9.50
C LYS A 51 2.80 19.75 -10.00
N GLU A 52 3.28 20.89 -9.49
CA GLU A 52 4.61 21.42 -9.83
C GLU A 52 5.73 20.46 -9.39
N ILE A 53 5.66 19.93 -8.17
CA ILE A 53 6.63 18.93 -7.68
C ILE A 53 6.55 17.67 -8.54
N GLU A 54 5.36 17.10 -8.72
CA GLU A 54 5.15 15.89 -9.53
C GLU A 54 5.60 16.07 -10.99
N SER A 55 5.57 17.28 -11.55
CA SER A 55 6.08 17.53 -12.90
C SER A 55 7.59 17.31 -13.04
N LYS A 56 8.35 17.43 -11.95
CA LYS A 56 9.80 17.20 -11.89
C LYS A 56 10.15 15.71 -11.80
N TYR A 57 9.18 14.86 -11.47
CA TYR A 57 9.39 13.44 -11.14
C TYR A 57 8.50 12.52 -11.97
N SER A 58 9.09 11.57 -12.71
CA SER A 58 8.32 10.59 -13.49
C SER A 58 7.98 9.35 -12.67
N PHE A 59 7.11 9.51 -11.67
CA PHE A 59 6.63 8.39 -10.84
C PHE A 59 5.13 8.15 -11.00
N ALA A 60 4.75 6.86 -11.04
CA ALA A 60 3.35 6.46 -11.09
C ALA A 60 2.61 6.67 -9.76
N ARG A 61 3.34 6.78 -8.63
CA ARG A 61 2.77 7.04 -7.31
C ARG A 61 2.61 8.54 -7.11
N LYS A 62 1.38 8.98 -6.84
CA LYS A 62 0.98 10.38 -6.76
C LYS A 62 0.23 10.68 -5.47
N VAL A 63 0.15 11.95 -5.11
CA VAL A 63 -0.72 12.40 -4.01
C VAL A 63 -2.17 12.33 -4.46
N SER A 64 -3.07 11.88 -3.58
CA SER A 64 -4.51 11.86 -3.84
C SER A 64 -5.20 13.06 -3.22
N PHE A 65 -6.21 13.57 -3.91
CA PHE A 65 -7.01 14.71 -3.48
C PHE A 65 -8.47 14.32 -3.37
N ILE A 66 -9.11 14.68 -2.25
CA ILE A 66 -10.52 14.43 -2.01
C ILE A 66 -11.15 15.72 -1.51
N GLU A 67 -12.22 16.15 -2.17
CA GLU A 67 -13.04 17.26 -1.73
C GLU A 67 -14.33 16.73 -1.12
N VAL A 68 -14.55 17.02 0.16
CA VAL A 68 -15.80 16.70 0.85
C VAL A 68 -16.76 17.88 0.66
N PRO A 69 -18.01 17.64 0.18
CA PRO A 69 -18.95 18.72 -0.05
C PRO A 69 -19.22 19.57 1.19
N SER A 70 -19.37 20.88 0.98
CA SER A 70 -19.64 21.83 2.06
C SER A 70 -20.88 21.44 2.88
N LYS A 71 -20.81 21.63 4.22
CA LYS A 71 -21.88 21.28 5.19
C LYS A 71 -22.07 19.77 5.43
N THR A 72 -21.27 18.91 4.80
CA THR A 72 -21.27 17.48 5.12
C THR A 72 -20.29 17.20 6.27
N PHE A 73 -20.66 16.26 7.14
CA PHE A 73 -19.75 15.77 8.17
C PHE A 73 -19.00 14.55 7.63
N ALA A 74 -17.67 14.63 7.59
CA ALA A 74 -16.81 13.52 7.19
C ALA A 74 -16.22 12.80 8.41
N LYS A 75 -16.40 11.48 8.43
CA LYS A 75 -15.65 10.57 9.29
C LYS A 75 -14.52 9.93 8.50
N ILE A 76 -13.31 10.11 9.00
CA ILE A 76 -12.08 9.69 8.34
C ILE A 76 -11.42 8.65 9.21
N ASN A 77 -11.19 7.45 8.67
CA ASN A 77 -10.39 6.41 9.33
C ASN A 77 -9.24 6.04 8.39
N ALA A 78 -8.02 6.31 8.82
CA ALA A 78 -6.84 5.74 8.20
C ALA A 78 -6.56 4.39 8.85
N THR A 79 -6.19 3.40 8.05
CA THR A 79 -5.91 2.06 8.56
C THR A 79 -4.74 1.43 7.82
N ASN A 80 -3.78 0.92 8.59
CA ASN A 80 -2.70 0.12 8.05
C ASN A 80 -3.07 -1.37 8.10
N PHE A 81 -3.07 -2.04 6.96
CA PHE A 81 -3.26 -3.49 6.88
C PHE A 81 -2.03 -4.16 6.28
N PRO A 82 -1.58 -5.30 6.83
CA PRO A 82 -0.61 -6.13 6.13
C PRO A 82 -1.23 -6.69 4.85
N SER A 83 -0.42 -6.83 3.81
CA SER A 83 -0.82 -7.38 2.52
C SER A 83 0.38 -7.99 1.81
N PHE A 84 0.18 -8.96 0.93
CA PHE A 84 1.26 -9.55 0.16
C PHE A 84 1.33 -8.98 -1.26
N LYS A 85 2.48 -8.44 -1.67
CA LYS A 85 2.74 -7.93 -3.02
C LYS A 85 3.76 -8.80 -3.75
N LEU A 86 3.52 -9.02 -5.05
CA LEU A 86 4.40 -9.79 -5.90
C LEU A 86 5.77 -9.12 -6.01
N ILE A 87 6.83 -9.88 -5.72
CA ILE A 87 8.22 -9.45 -5.88
C ILE A 87 8.56 -9.45 -7.36
N LYS A 88 8.68 -8.26 -7.96
CA LYS A 88 9.03 -8.11 -9.38
C LYS A 88 10.54 -8.20 -9.66
N SER A 89 11.36 -7.98 -8.64
CA SER A 89 12.83 -7.96 -8.78
C SER A 89 13.38 -9.38 -8.85
N LYS A 90 13.90 -9.79 -10.01
CA LYS A 90 14.53 -11.11 -10.19
C LYS A 90 15.65 -11.37 -9.18
N LYS A 91 16.41 -10.34 -8.80
CA LYS A 91 17.47 -10.45 -7.80
C LYS A 91 16.90 -10.76 -6.41
N CYS A 92 15.84 -10.06 -6.01
CA CYS A 92 15.19 -10.32 -4.72
C CYS A 92 14.52 -11.70 -4.72
N SER A 93 13.86 -12.07 -5.81
CA SER A 93 13.28 -13.40 -6.02
C SER A 93 14.33 -14.51 -5.86
N ALA A 94 15.50 -14.36 -6.49
CA ALA A 94 16.57 -15.34 -6.40
C ALA A 94 17.13 -15.48 -4.97
N LEU A 95 17.33 -14.36 -4.27
CA LEU A 95 17.80 -14.39 -2.88
C LEU A 95 16.81 -15.11 -1.95
N LEU A 96 15.51 -14.80 -2.08
CA LEU A 96 14.46 -15.43 -1.29
C LEU A 96 14.36 -16.94 -1.61
N LEU A 97 14.33 -17.28 -2.89
CA LEU A 97 14.23 -18.68 -3.34
C LEU A 97 15.43 -19.51 -2.88
N ASN A 98 16.65 -18.98 -3.02
CA ASN A 98 17.87 -19.67 -2.56
C ASN A 98 17.88 -19.87 -1.04
N SER A 99 17.33 -18.91 -0.27
CA SER A 99 17.21 -19.05 1.19
C SER A 99 16.23 -20.17 1.54
N TYR A 100 15.05 -20.18 0.90
CA TYR A 100 14.05 -21.23 1.09
C TYR A 100 14.57 -22.62 0.71
N VAL A 101 15.22 -22.75 -0.46
CA VAL A 101 15.80 -24.01 -0.92
C VAL A 101 16.97 -24.46 -0.04
N GLY A 102 17.77 -23.53 0.49
CA GLY A 102 18.85 -23.85 1.44
C GLY A 102 18.33 -24.52 2.72
N GLU A 103 17.10 -24.21 3.13
CA GLU A 103 16.41 -24.86 4.25
C GLU A 103 15.65 -26.13 3.84
N ASN A 104 15.33 -26.30 2.54
CA ASN A 104 14.50 -27.37 1.99
C ASN A 104 15.16 -28.01 0.77
N LEU A 105 16.33 -28.63 0.97
CA LEU A 105 17.18 -29.14 -0.11
C LEU A 105 16.50 -30.18 -1.01
N ASN A 106 15.55 -30.96 -0.47
CA ASN A 106 14.75 -31.93 -1.23
C ASN A 106 13.88 -31.26 -2.30
N LEU A 107 13.55 -29.98 -2.15
CA LEU A 107 12.72 -29.21 -3.07
C LEU A 107 13.55 -28.40 -4.10
N ALA A 108 14.89 -28.52 -4.09
CA ALA A 108 15.80 -27.71 -4.91
C ALA A 108 15.56 -27.84 -6.42
N GLU A 109 15.18 -29.02 -6.89
CA GLU A 109 14.90 -29.27 -8.32
C GLU A 109 13.55 -28.68 -8.77
N ILE A 110 12.64 -28.42 -7.83
CA ILE A 110 11.30 -27.88 -8.09
C ILE A 110 11.32 -26.35 -7.99
N PHE A 111 11.89 -25.81 -6.90
CA PHE A 111 11.92 -24.38 -6.61
C PHE A 111 13.09 -23.68 -7.31
N THR A 112 12.99 -23.57 -8.62
CA THR A 112 14.05 -22.98 -9.48
C THR A 112 13.67 -21.59 -10.00
N MET A 113 14.70 -20.80 -10.35
CA MET A 113 14.49 -19.50 -10.99
C MET A 113 13.87 -19.61 -12.40
N GLU A 114 13.94 -20.77 -13.04
CA GLU A 114 13.26 -21.06 -14.30
C GLU A 114 11.74 -21.10 -14.07
N ASN A 115 11.29 -21.83 -13.05
CA ASN A 115 9.87 -21.90 -12.68
C ASN A 115 9.32 -20.55 -12.20
N VAL A 116 10.14 -19.73 -11.52
CA VAL A 116 9.78 -18.34 -11.21
C VAL A 116 9.65 -17.50 -12.47
N SER A 117 10.60 -17.61 -13.40
CA SER A 117 10.59 -16.83 -14.65
C SER A 117 9.44 -17.22 -15.58
N ALA A 118 9.02 -18.49 -15.53
CA ALA A 118 7.85 -19.00 -16.24
C ALA A 118 6.52 -18.62 -15.55
N GLY A 119 6.55 -18.03 -14.36
CA GLY A 119 5.36 -17.62 -13.61
C GLY A 119 4.66 -18.74 -12.84
N LYS A 120 5.23 -19.95 -12.84
CA LYS A 120 4.73 -21.14 -12.11
C LYS A 120 4.96 -21.06 -10.60
N ILE A 121 6.00 -20.33 -10.20
CA ILE A 121 6.26 -19.97 -8.81
C ILE A 121 6.20 -18.45 -8.70
N LYS A 122 5.31 -17.95 -7.86
CA LYS A 122 5.14 -16.52 -7.60
C LYS A 122 5.55 -16.21 -6.18
N LEU A 123 6.47 -15.27 -6.01
CA LEU A 123 7.01 -14.89 -4.71
C LEU A 123 6.39 -13.56 -4.28
N TYR A 124 5.91 -13.51 -3.05
CA TYR A 124 5.30 -12.31 -2.48
C TYR A 124 6.04 -11.88 -1.21
N GLU A 125 6.12 -10.58 -1.00
CA GLU A 125 6.57 -9.97 0.24
C GLU A 125 5.40 -9.32 0.97
N LYS A 126 5.40 -9.43 2.29
CA LYS A 126 4.48 -8.75 3.17
C LYS A 126 4.84 -7.28 3.20
N VAL A 127 3.92 -6.46 2.76
CA VAL A 127 4.00 -5.01 2.83
C VAL A 127 2.81 -4.48 3.60
N PHE A 128 3.08 -3.48 4.42
CA PHE A 128 2.05 -2.70 5.07
C PHE A 128 1.47 -1.72 4.05
N GLN A 129 0.17 -1.86 3.79
CA GLN A 129 -0.58 -0.93 2.95
C GLN A 129 -1.43 -0.06 3.85
N ASP A 130 -1.15 1.24 3.80
CA ASP A 130 -2.02 2.25 4.35
C ASP A 130 -3.24 2.40 3.44
N CYS A 131 -4.42 2.23 4.02
CA CYS A 131 -5.70 2.31 3.36
C CYS A 131 -6.56 3.37 4.05
N LEU A 132 -7.10 4.28 3.26
CA LEU A 132 -8.07 5.27 3.70
C LEU A 132 -9.47 4.69 3.57
N TYR A 133 -10.19 4.73 4.68
CA TYR A 133 -11.64 4.61 4.72
C TYR A 133 -12.25 5.95 5.10
N LEU A 134 -12.82 6.64 4.13
CA LEU A 134 -13.55 7.89 4.31
C LEU A 134 -15.04 7.61 4.14
N SER A 135 -15.86 8.10 5.08
CA SER A 135 -17.32 8.09 4.94
C SER A 135 -17.91 9.44 5.28
N TYR A 136 -18.78 9.96 4.44
CA TYR A 136 -19.56 11.18 4.71
C TYR A 136 -21.00 11.00 4.22
N LYS A 137 -21.93 11.73 4.82
CA LYS A 137 -23.33 11.71 4.43
C LYS A 137 -23.57 12.81 3.38
N ASP A 138 -24.04 12.42 2.21
CA ASP A 138 -24.56 13.35 1.22
C ASP A 138 -25.98 13.76 1.64
N TYR A 139 -26.18 15.05 1.93
CA TYR A 139 -27.47 15.56 2.37
C TYR A 139 -28.45 15.79 1.22
N ALA A 140 -27.98 15.93 -0.01
CA ALA A 140 -28.84 16.10 -1.18
C ALA A 140 -29.54 14.77 -1.52
N THR A 141 -28.78 13.68 -1.56
CA THR A 141 -29.29 12.32 -1.85
C THR A 141 -29.72 11.55 -0.61
N LYS A 142 -29.33 12.02 0.59
CA LYS A 142 -29.46 11.34 1.88
C LYS A 142 -28.64 10.04 1.98
N GLU A 143 -27.75 9.77 1.03
CA GLU A 143 -26.92 8.57 0.99
C GLU A 143 -25.63 8.74 1.81
N THR A 144 -25.02 7.62 2.21
CA THR A 144 -23.68 7.62 2.79
C THR A 144 -22.67 7.25 1.71
N VAL A 145 -21.78 8.18 1.38
CA VAL A 145 -20.68 7.95 0.46
C VAL A 145 -19.54 7.30 1.23
N ILE A 146 -19.02 6.19 0.69
CA ILE A 146 -17.88 5.47 1.25
C ILE A 146 -16.77 5.43 0.20
N ILE A 147 -15.61 5.97 0.55
CA ILE A 147 -14.41 5.96 -0.29
C ILE A 147 -13.36 5.06 0.39
N LYS A 148 -12.93 4.03 -0.34
CA LYS A 148 -11.85 3.10 0.06
C LYS A 148 -10.72 3.19 -0.95
N ARG A 149 -9.54 3.64 -0.52
CA ARG A 149 -8.37 3.79 -1.40
C ARG A 149 -7.06 3.53 -0.66
N ASN A 150 -6.05 3.06 -1.40
CA ASN A 150 -4.69 2.99 -0.87
C ASN A 150 -4.12 4.40 -0.75
N ILE A 151 -3.51 4.71 0.38
CA ILE A 151 -2.82 5.97 0.62
C ILE A 151 -1.44 5.82 -0.01
N GLY A 152 -1.25 6.36 -1.21
CA GLY A 152 -0.05 6.19 -2.01
C GLY A 152 1.16 6.86 -1.37
N ILE A 153 1.35 8.15 -1.67
CA ILE A 153 2.38 9.01 -1.01
C ILE A 153 1.75 9.82 0.11
N GLY A 154 0.53 10.29 -0.13
CA GLY A 154 -0.34 10.91 0.84
C GLY A 154 -1.72 11.15 0.25
N THR A 155 -2.68 11.46 1.11
CA THR A 155 -4.02 11.89 0.68
C THR A 155 -4.36 13.21 1.37
N VAL A 156 -4.67 14.25 0.59
CA VAL A 156 -5.13 15.55 1.08
C VAL A 156 -6.65 15.58 0.96
N ILE A 157 -7.34 15.86 2.06
CA ILE A 157 -8.79 15.89 2.15
C ILE A 157 -9.23 17.29 2.59
N PHE A 158 -9.96 17.98 1.73
CA PHE A 158 -10.66 19.21 2.11
C PHE A 158 -11.97 18.87 2.81
N SER A 159 -12.23 19.46 3.97
CA SER A 159 -13.53 19.39 4.64
C SER A 159 -13.75 20.58 5.59
N ASN A 160 -14.76 21.39 5.29
CA ASN A 160 -15.13 22.55 6.10
C ASN A 160 -15.79 22.21 7.45
N ASN A 161 -16.13 20.93 7.69
CA ASN A 161 -16.66 20.41 8.94
C ASN A 161 -16.21 18.95 9.12
N HIS A 162 -15.15 18.74 9.90
CA HIS A 162 -14.57 17.41 10.09
C HIS A 162 -14.40 17.06 11.57
N PHE A 163 -14.62 15.78 11.90
CA PHE A 163 -14.12 15.16 13.12
C PHE A 163 -13.40 13.90 12.69
N ALA A 164 -12.07 13.94 12.74
CA ALA A 164 -11.29 12.75 12.44
C ALA A 164 -11.19 11.90 13.71
N THR A 165 -11.67 10.67 13.61
CA THR A 165 -11.46 9.66 14.64
C THR A 165 -10.40 8.72 14.13
N GLU A 166 -9.25 8.72 14.79
CA GLU A 166 -8.28 7.66 14.58
C GLU A 166 -8.89 6.33 15.04
N ARG A 167 -8.99 5.38 14.11
CA ARG A 167 -9.15 3.97 14.47
C ARG A 167 -7.95 3.23 13.92
N LYS A 168 -6.97 2.95 14.78
CA LYS A 168 -6.02 1.86 14.52
C LYS A 168 -6.86 0.61 14.30
N ALA A 169 -6.89 0.06 13.09
CA ALA A 169 -7.65 -1.15 12.92
C ALA A 169 -6.98 -2.26 13.71
N THR A 170 -7.71 -2.71 14.71
CA THR A 170 -7.55 -3.99 15.38
C THR A 170 -7.97 -5.16 14.49
N MET A 171 -8.53 -4.90 13.30
CA MET A 171 -8.94 -5.97 12.39
C MET A 171 -7.78 -6.35 11.47
N MET A 172 -7.02 -7.36 11.89
CA MET A 172 -6.31 -8.21 10.93
C MET A 172 -7.35 -8.73 9.94
N ARG A 173 -7.40 -8.14 8.75
CA ARG A 173 -8.13 -8.79 7.66
C ARG A 173 -7.31 -10.01 7.29
N ILE A 174 -7.85 -11.19 7.56
CA ILE A 174 -7.26 -12.47 7.16
C ILE A 174 -7.04 -12.40 5.64
N ASP A 175 -5.79 -12.41 5.20
CA ASP A 175 -5.48 -12.49 3.78
C ASP A 175 -5.87 -13.90 3.33
N ARG A 176 -6.91 -14.01 2.50
CA ARG A 176 -7.39 -15.31 1.99
C ARG A 176 -6.28 -16.05 1.24
N LYS A 177 -5.31 -15.33 0.68
CA LYS A 177 -4.18 -15.90 -0.04
C LYS A 177 -3.25 -16.72 0.86
N GLU A 178 -3.10 -16.32 2.13
CA GLU A 178 -2.29 -17.06 3.11
C GLU A 178 -2.85 -18.46 3.42
N ASN A 179 -4.15 -18.69 3.21
CA ASN A 179 -4.82 -19.94 3.56
C ASN A 179 -5.07 -20.86 2.35
N GLN A 180 -4.47 -20.57 1.19
CA GLN A 180 -4.62 -21.40 0.01
C GLN A 180 -3.64 -22.59 0.05
N PRO A 181 -4.06 -23.79 -0.36
CA PRO A 181 -3.23 -25.00 -0.26
C PRO A 181 -1.99 -24.98 -1.15
N ASN A 182 -1.98 -24.14 -2.20
CA ASN A 182 -0.85 -23.95 -3.10
C ASN A 182 0.08 -22.80 -2.67
N VAL A 183 -0.11 -22.26 -1.46
CA VAL A 183 0.66 -21.14 -0.92
C VAL A 183 1.41 -21.58 0.33
N ILE A 184 2.74 -21.40 0.32
CA ILE A 184 3.62 -21.67 1.46
C ILE A 184 3.97 -20.34 2.11
N LYS A 185 3.78 -20.27 3.42
CA LYS A 185 4.22 -19.13 4.24
C LYS A 185 5.66 -19.32 4.68
N TYR A 186 6.50 -18.31 4.43
CA TYR A 186 7.92 -18.33 4.80
C TYR A 186 8.29 -17.11 5.64
N GLN A 187 8.87 -17.37 6.82
CA GLN A 187 9.38 -16.36 7.77
C GLN A 187 8.40 -15.24 8.13
N ASP A 188 7.08 -15.47 8.14
CA ASP A 188 6.02 -14.46 8.36
C ASP A 188 5.94 -13.27 7.38
N TRP A 189 6.99 -13.05 6.60
CA TRP A 189 7.17 -11.90 5.70
C TRP A 189 7.05 -12.28 4.24
N TYR A 190 7.00 -13.56 3.88
CA TYR A 190 6.97 -13.99 2.49
C TYR A 190 5.93 -15.08 2.22
N LEU A 191 5.40 -15.09 1.00
CA LEU A 191 4.60 -16.21 0.47
C LEU A 191 5.24 -16.74 -0.81
N LEU A 192 5.26 -18.07 -0.95
CA LEU A 192 5.53 -18.75 -2.21
C LEU A 192 4.21 -19.36 -2.69
N GLU A 193 3.68 -18.85 -3.80
CA GLU A 193 2.51 -19.42 -4.47
C GLU A 193 2.97 -20.28 -5.64
N MET A 194 2.39 -21.46 -5.75
CA MET A 194 2.68 -22.45 -6.78
C MET A 194 1.47 -22.62 -7.68
N ASP A 195 1.71 -22.80 -8.98
CA ASP A 195 0.68 -23.31 -9.88
C ASP A 195 0.49 -24.84 -9.65
N ASP A 196 -0.61 -25.39 -10.14
CA ASP A 196 -1.06 -26.76 -9.82
C ASP A 196 -0.03 -27.85 -10.15
N ASP A 197 0.75 -27.67 -11.23
CA ASP A 197 1.78 -28.62 -11.64
C ASP A 197 2.97 -28.66 -10.66
N ILE A 198 3.40 -27.49 -10.19
CA ILE A 198 4.43 -27.39 -9.15
C ILE A 198 3.92 -27.98 -7.84
N GLN A 199 2.66 -27.71 -7.47
CA GLN A 199 2.09 -28.27 -6.25
C GLN A 199 2.06 -29.81 -6.29
N GLN A 200 1.74 -30.42 -7.43
CA GLN A 200 1.80 -31.88 -7.59
C GLN A 200 3.22 -32.42 -7.42
N LEU A 201 4.22 -31.76 -8.00
CA LEU A 201 5.62 -32.16 -7.84
C LEU A 201 6.07 -32.09 -6.38
N VAL A 202 5.69 -31.04 -5.65
CA VAL A 202 6.00 -30.91 -4.21
C VAL A 202 5.37 -32.05 -3.42
N ASN A 203 4.09 -32.34 -3.65
CA ASN A 203 3.38 -33.43 -2.97
C ASN A 203 4.03 -34.80 -3.21
N MET A 204 4.65 -35.02 -4.38
CA MET A 204 5.36 -36.27 -4.69
C MET A 204 6.70 -36.42 -3.96
N VAL A 205 7.32 -35.30 -3.57
CA VAL A 205 8.61 -35.28 -2.85
C VAL A 205 8.41 -35.31 -1.34
N GLU A 206 7.27 -34.84 -0.84
CA GLU A 206 6.91 -34.89 0.59
C GLU A 206 6.27 -36.23 1.04
N CYS A 207 5.92 -37.11 0.10
CA CYS A 207 5.48 -38.49 0.36
C CYS A 207 6.65 -39.48 0.44
#